data_AF-A0AAD6HEU1-F1
#
_entry.id   AF-A0AAD6HEU1-F1
#
_cell.length_a   1.000
_cell.length_b   1.000
_cell.length_c   1.000
_cell.angle_alpha   90.00
_cell.angle_beta   90.00
_cell.angle_gamma   90.00
#
_symmetry.space_group_name_H-M   'P 1'
#
loop_
_entity.id
_entity.type
_entity.pdbx_description
1 polymer ?
#
loop_
_entity_poly.entity_id
_entity_poly.type
_entity_poly.pdbx_seq_one_letter_code
_entity_poly.pdbx_strand_id
1 'polypeptide(L)'
;MLFTPQIPTSDAQDGLQVDITGTRQFLTSSQPIEKADRPLVEVLKGFGEILPVCGQETSSLDAGMVDGDTLEVANLNLATLINIGRINIIWVKSISSHLEFDSLHRRLSLFCMPSFCLLNLDNNTPCESILNDFYDDPVLSPRILSSAHPLFKEILLSYRLIFADDSQARSIFHKKEKESARISRGTATEPYLDKLCGEKPRYKSYLPTFGSPLTVSYSKSRDFPYLAGRLSDLQSYIRAQQPNRLTALWYDRRNLLSWYTFWTVLVFGVVGISCSVIQTILGVIQTVIAWKTYQAQLASVQGP
;
A
#
# COMPACT_ATOMS: atom_id res chain seq x y z
N MET A 1 -20.04 -4.70 -2.98
CA MET A 1 -20.76 -5.99 -3.05
C MET A 1 -19.78 -7.08 -2.65
N LEU A 2 -20.23 -8.16 -1.99
CA LEU A 2 -19.35 -9.28 -1.65
C LEU A 2 -18.72 -9.87 -2.92
N PHE A 3 -19.56 -10.02 -3.95
CA PHE A 3 -19.21 -10.46 -5.29
C PHE A 3 -19.86 -9.53 -6.31
N THR A 4 -19.23 -9.35 -7.47
CA THR A 4 -19.84 -8.62 -8.58
C THR A 4 -20.43 -9.65 -9.54
N PRO A 5 -21.76 -9.76 -9.68
CA PRO A 5 -22.35 -10.75 -10.58
C PRO A 5 -22.04 -10.39 -12.04
N GLN A 6 -21.85 -11.41 -12.88
CA GLN A 6 -21.77 -11.25 -14.33
C GLN A 6 -23.09 -11.68 -14.97
N ILE A 7 -23.55 -10.89 -15.95
CA ILE A 7 -24.74 -11.24 -16.73
C ILE A 7 -24.31 -12.34 -17.72
N PRO A 8 -25.01 -13.49 -17.78
CA PRO A 8 -24.70 -14.53 -18.76
C PRO A 8 -24.73 -13.96 -20.17
N THR A 9 -23.67 -14.19 -20.94
CA THR A 9 -23.56 -13.68 -22.33
C THR A 9 -24.12 -14.66 -23.36
N SER A 10 -24.58 -15.84 -22.93
CA SER A 10 -25.15 -16.89 -23.77
C SER A 10 -26.18 -17.73 -22.98
N ASP A 11 -27.24 -18.18 -23.66
CA ASP A 11 -28.27 -19.10 -23.15
C ASP A 11 -27.73 -20.47 -22.68
N ALA A 12 -26.46 -20.78 -22.94
CA ALA A 12 -25.84 -22.05 -22.56
C ALA A 12 -25.13 -22.04 -21.19
N GLN A 13 -25.20 -20.94 -20.44
CA GLN A 13 -24.58 -20.83 -19.12
C GLN A 13 -25.63 -20.75 -18.01
N ASP A 14 -26.19 -21.90 -17.65
CA ASP A 14 -27.07 -22.06 -16.49
C ASP A 14 -26.26 -21.99 -15.19
N GLY A 15 -26.34 -20.87 -14.47
CA GLY A 15 -25.71 -20.75 -13.15
C GLY A 15 -25.39 -19.33 -12.69
N LEU A 16 -25.00 -19.20 -11.42
CA LEU A 16 -24.54 -17.94 -10.85
C LEU A 16 -23.09 -17.67 -11.28
N GLN A 17 -22.87 -16.57 -11.99
CA GLN A 17 -21.53 -16.14 -12.42
C GLN A 17 -21.07 -14.91 -11.66
N VAL A 18 -19.78 -14.89 -11.33
CA VAL A 18 -19.14 -13.80 -10.61
C VAL A 18 -17.92 -13.29 -11.36
N ASP A 19 -17.70 -11.99 -11.25
CA ASP A 19 -16.53 -11.33 -11.78
C ASP A 19 -15.31 -11.67 -10.94
N ILE A 20 -14.38 -12.39 -11.57
CA ILE A 20 -13.09 -12.79 -11.00
C ILE A 20 -11.95 -11.84 -11.41
N THR A 21 -12.27 -10.66 -11.97
CA THR A 21 -11.24 -9.70 -12.38
C THR A 21 -10.44 -9.22 -11.17
N GLY A 22 -9.13 -9.46 -11.20
CA GLY A 22 -8.20 -8.95 -10.18
C GLY A 22 -7.98 -9.88 -8.98
N THR A 23 -8.38 -11.15 -9.09
CA THR A 23 -8.29 -12.15 -8.02
C THR A 23 -7.92 -13.54 -8.54
N ARG A 24 -7.07 -14.24 -7.79
CA ARG A 24 -6.57 -15.59 -8.04
C ARG A 24 -7.15 -16.62 -7.09
N GLN A 25 -7.89 -16.20 -6.07
CA GLN A 25 -8.41 -17.08 -5.02
C GLN A 25 -9.70 -17.80 -5.44
N PHE A 26 -10.27 -17.47 -6.60
CA PHE A 26 -11.42 -18.17 -7.14
C PHE A 26 -10.98 -19.50 -7.77
N LEU A 27 -11.56 -20.61 -7.29
CA LEU A 27 -11.43 -21.93 -7.90
C LEU A 27 -12.31 -22.06 -9.15
N THR A 28 -13.44 -21.35 -9.16
CA THR A 28 -14.36 -21.30 -10.29
C THR A 28 -15.03 -19.92 -10.36
N SER A 29 -15.39 -19.48 -11.56
CA SER A 29 -16.17 -18.25 -11.79
C SER A 29 -17.68 -18.50 -11.84
N SER A 30 -18.12 -19.76 -11.77
CA SER A 30 -19.52 -20.16 -11.90
C SER A 30 -19.90 -21.24 -10.87
N GLN A 31 -21.10 -21.12 -10.30
CA GLN A 31 -21.79 -22.20 -9.60
C GLN A 31 -23.02 -22.64 -10.37
N PRO A 32 -23.26 -23.95 -10.49
CA PRO A 32 -24.33 -24.48 -11.31
C PRO A 32 -25.68 -24.34 -10.57
N ILE A 33 -26.78 -24.26 -11.33
CA ILE A 33 -28.11 -23.94 -10.79
C ILE A 33 -28.64 -24.99 -9.82
N GLU A 34 -28.18 -26.24 -9.89
CA GLU A 34 -28.60 -27.33 -8.99
C GLU A 34 -28.15 -27.08 -7.54
N LYS A 35 -27.21 -26.16 -7.31
CA LYS A 35 -26.82 -25.72 -5.97
C LYS A 35 -27.69 -24.58 -5.44
N ALA A 36 -28.66 -24.06 -6.19
CA ALA A 36 -29.51 -22.95 -5.75
C ALA A 36 -30.36 -23.29 -4.51
N ASP A 37 -30.68 -24.58 -4.31
CA ASP A 37 -31.43 -25.07 -3.13
C ASP A 37 -30.56 -25.13 -1.85
N ARG A 38 -29.24 -24.90 -1.97
CA ARG A 38 -28.32 -24.90 -0.84
C ARG A 38 -28.31 -23.55 -0.12
N PRO A 39 -27.96 -23.50 1.18
CA PRO A 39 -27.73 -22.25 1.87
C PRO A 39 -26.74 -21.36 1.11
N LEU A 40 -27.01 -20.06 1.04
CA LEU A 40 -26.20 -19.11 0.26
C LEU A 40 -24.70 -19.22 0.59
N VAL A 41 -24.35 -19.37 1.87
CA VAL A 41 -22.96 -19.54 2.31
C VAL A 41 -22.29 -20.76 1.69
N GLU A 42 -22.99 -21.89 1.53
CA GLU A 42 -22.46 -23.10 0.90
C GLU A 42 -22.20 -22.89 -0.60
N VAL A 43 -23.11 -22.17 -1.27
CA VAL A 43 -22.93 -21.75 -2.67
C VAL A 43 -21.71 -20.83 -2.80
N LEU A 44 -21.55 -19.88 -1.87
CA LEU A 44 -20.44 -18.94 -1.84
C LEU A 44 -19.09 -19.63 -1.56
N LYS A 45 -19.04 -20.56 -0.61
CA LYS A 45 -17.86 -21.41 -0.34
C LYS A 45 -17.49 -22.26 -1.56
N GLY A 46 -18.47 -22.62 -2.40
CA GLY A 46 -18.25 -23.36 -3.64
C GLY A 46 -17.34 -22.65 -4.65
N PHE A 47 -17.21 -21.31 -4.58
CA PHE A 47 -16.31 -20.57 -5.46
C PHE A 47 -14.84 -20.63 -4.99
N GLY A 48 -14.55 -21.08 -3.75
CA GLY A 48 -13.22 -21.21 -3.16
C GLY A 48 -13.03 -20.51 -1.81
N GLU A 49 -11.80 -20.52 -1.27
CA GLU A 49 -11.38 -19.76 -0.08
C GLU A 49 -11.16 -18.27 -0.43
N ILE A 50 -12.26 -17.59 -0.70
CA ILE A 50 -12.24 -16.27 -1.34
C ILE A 50 -12.19 -15.12 -0.34
N LEU A 51 -12.75 -15.33 0.85
CA LEU A 51 -12.70 -14.36 1.92
C LEU A 51 -11.49 -14.64 2.81
N PRO A 52 -10.80 -13.59 3.29
CA PRO A 52 -9.64 -13.76 4.16
C PRO A 52 -10.04 -14.49 5.43
N VAL A 53 -9.22 -15.43 5.89
CA VAL A 53 -9.46 -16.21 7.10
C VAL A 53 -8.69 -15.61 8.27
N CYS A 54 -9.30 -15.60 9.46
CA CYS A 54 -8.67 -15.10 10.67
C CYS A 54 -7.38 -15.90 10.98
N GLY A 55 -6.27 -15.20 11.18
CA GLY A 55 -5.00 -15.81 11.60
C GLY A 55 -4.30 -16.67 10.54
N GLN A 56 -4.77 -16.72 9.29
CA GLN A 56 -4.07 -17.40 8.21
C GLN A 56 -3.03 -16.45 7.61
N GLU A 57 -1.75 -16.65 7.94
CA GLU A 57 -0.65 -16.04 7.18
C GLU A 57 -0.61 -16.73 5.80
N THR A 58 -0.85 -15.98 4.73
CA THR A 58 -1.18 -16.53 3.40
C THR A 58 0.02 -17.06 2.62
N SER A 59 1.23 -17.07 3.18
CA SER A 59 2.42 -17.51 2.44
C SER A 59 3.41 -18.36 3.25
N SER A 60 3.70 -19.52 2.65
CA SER A 60 4.79 -20.48 2.87
C SER A 60 6.17 -19.97 2.41
N LEU A 61 6.39 -18.65 2.45
CA LEU A 61 7.66 -18.03 2.09
C LEU A 61 8.46 -17.75 3.38
N ASP A 62 9.39 -18.67 3.66
CA ASP A 62 10.44 -18.59 4.69
C ASP A 62 9.95 -18.60 6.15
N ALA A 63 9.89 -19.80 6.73
CA ALA A 63 9.73 -20.07 8.15
C ALA A 63 10.96 -19.64 9.02
N GLY A 64 11.67 -18.57 8.63
CA GLY A 64 12.93 -18.13 9.23
C GLY A 64 12.88 -16.77 9.92
N MET A 65 11.87 -15.94 9.66
CA MET A 65 11.72 -14.64 10.31
C MET A 65 10.36 -14.60 11.00
N VAL A 66 10.37 -14.60 12.34
CA VAL A 66 9.18 -14.34 13.14
C VAL A 66 8.71 -12.92 12.79
N ASP A 67 7.81 -12.79 11.82
CA ASP A 67 7.23 -11.50 11.47
C ASP A 67 6.31 -11.10 12.62
N GLY A 68 6.83 -10.27 13.53
CA GLY A 68 6.16 -9.87 14.75
C GLY A 68 4.75 -9.32 14.48
N ASP A 69 3.94 -9.19 15.54
CA ASP A 69 2.54 -8.73 15.48
C ASP A 69 2.37 -7.29 14.94
N THR A 70 3.42 -6.66 14.44
CA THR A 70 3.45 -5.27 14.00
C THR A 70 3.49 -5.11 12.48
N LEU A 71 2.51 -4.36 11.96
CA LEU A 71 2.48 -3.81 10.61
C LEU A 71 2.99 -2.37 10.64
N GLU A 72 4.01 -2.06 9.88
CA GLU A 72 4.62 -0.72 9.84
C GLU A 72 4.03 0.10 8.69
N VAL A 73 3.51 1.28 9.01
CA VAL A 73 2.98 2.22 7.99
C VAL A 73 4.08 2.61 7.00
N ALA A 74 5.32 2.70 7.47
CA ALA A 74 6.48 2.99 6.65
C ALA A 74 6.68 1.98 5.49
N ASN A 75 6.33 0.71 5.67
CA ASN A 75 6.45 -0.32 4.63
C ASN A 75 5.22 -0.42 3.74
N LEU A 76 4.05 0.01 4.24
CA LEU A 76 2.75 -0.28 3.63
C LEU A 76 2.06 0.94 3.03
N ASN A 77 2.58 2.15 3.25
CA ASN A 77 2.06 3.36 2.61
C ASN A 77 2.20 3.30 1.09
N LEU A 78 1.25 3.89 0.37
CA LEU A 78 1.16 3.85 -1.08
C LEU A 78 2.44 4.33 -1.78
N ALA A 79 3.06 5.40 -1.27
CA ALA A 79 4.27 5.94 -1.87
C ALA A 79 5.40 4.90 -1.85
N THR A 80 5.52 4.15 -0.75
CA THR A 80 6.47 3.05 -0.61
C THR A 80 6.14 1.89 -1.54
N LEU A 81 4.87 1.48 -1.59
CA LEU A 81 4.42 0.39 -2.47
C LEU A 81 4.74 0.68 -3.95
N ILE A 82 4.53 1.92 -4.40
CA ILE A 82 4.77 2.33 -5.79
C ILE A 82 6.26 2.59 -6.07
N ASN A 83 6.94 3.36 -5.21
CA ASN A 83 8.31 3.81 -5.49
C ASN A 83 9.35 2.72 -5.23
N ILE A 84 9.18 1.97 -4.14
CA ILE A 84 10.09 0.89 -3.73
C ILE A 84 9.59 -0.44 -4.31
N GLY A 85 8.34 -0.81 -4.01
CA GLY A 85 7.77 -2.10 -4.42
C GLY A 85 7.49 -2.24 -5.91
N ARG A 86 7.43 -1.12 -6.66
CA ARG A 86 7.00 -1.06 -8.06
C ARG A 86 5.63 -1.72 -8.27
N ILE A 87 4.77 -1.59 -7.27
CA ILE A 87 3.44 -2.18 -7.25
C ILE A 87 2.46 -1.26 -7.97
N ASN A 88 1.65 -1.85 -8.84
CA ASN A 88 0.55 -1.18 -9.51
C ASN A 88 -0.75 -1.44 -8.75
N ILE A 89 -1.52 -0.38 -8.50
CA ILE A 89 -2.83 -0.51 -7.87
C ILE A 89 -3.86 -0.87 -8.94
N ILE A 90 -4.70 -1.85 -8.63
CA ILE A 90 -5.87 -2.22 -9.41
C ILE A 90 -7.10 -2.00 -8.55
N TRP A 91 -8.05 -1.22 -9.06
CA TRP A 91 -9.28 -0.94 -8.33
C TRP A 91 -10.33 -1.99 -8.69
N VAL A 92 -10.84 -2.69 -7.67
CA VAL A 92 -11.75 -3.85 -7.81
C VAL A 92 -13.11 -3.55 -7.16
N LYS A 93 -14.18 -4.16 -7.70
CA LYS A 93 -15.55 -4.03 -7.17
C LYS A 93 -15.94 -5.11 -6.16
N SER A 94 -15.10 -6.13 -6.01
CA SER A 94 -15.31 -7.26 -5.10
C SER A 94 -14.55 -7.02 -3.80
N ILE A 95 -15.23 -7.19 -2.66
CA ILE A 95 -14.62 -7.06 -1.32
C ILE A 95 -13.58 -8.15 -1.08
N SER A 96 -13.88 -9.37 -1.54
CA SER A 96 -13.02 -10.53 -1.39
C SER A 96 -11.61 -10.32 -1.94
N SER A 97 -11.45 -9.52 -2.99
CA SER A 97 -10.17 -9.25 -3.65
C SER A 97 -9.39 -8.09 -3.01
N HIS A 98 -9.91 -7.48 -1.94
CA HIS A 98 -9.25 -6.35 -1.28
C HIS A 98 -7.93 -6.73 -0.63
N LEU A 99 -6.85 -5.99 -0.92
CA LEU A 99 -5.47 -6.28 -0.52
C LEU A 99 -4.91 -7.59 -1.08
N GLU A 100 -5.53 -8.17 -2.11
CA GLU A 100 -4.90 -9.28 -2.78
C GLU A 100 -3.66 -8.80 -3.53
N PHE A 101 -2.52 -9.39 -3.18
CA PHE A 101 -1.22 -9.01 -3.72
C PHE A 101 -0.66 -10.11 -4.62
N ASP A 102 -0.39 -9.75 -5.87
CA ASP A 102 0.27 -10.60 -6.85
C ASP A 102 1.72 -10.16 -6.98
N SER A 103 2.63 -10.92 -6.37
CA SER A 103 4.07 -10.67 -6.42
C SER A 103 4.66 -10.84 -7.82
N LEU A 104 4.08 -11.69 -8.67
CA LEU A 104 4.56 -11.96 -10.03
C LEU A 104 4.31 -10.76 -10.95
N HIS A 105 3.08 -10.23 -10.94
CA HIS A 105 2.73 -9.07 -11.77
C HIS A 105 2.85 -7.72 -11.04
N ARG A 106 3.23 -7.75 -9.76
CA ARG A 106 3.32 -6.58 -8.87
C ARG A 106 2.03 -5.78 -8.88
N ARG A 107 0.92 -6.45 -8.62
CA ARG A 107 -0.43 -5.85 -8.61
C ARG A 107 -1.04 -5.99 -7.24
N LEU A 108 -1.57 -4.88 -6.71
CA LEU A 108 -2.32 -4.86 -5.46
C LEU A 108 -3.75 -4.42 -5.74
N SER A 109 -4.70 -5.27 -5.37
CA SER A 109 -6.11 -5.01 -5.59
C SER A 109 -6.71 -4.20 -4.44
N LEU A 110 -7.34 -3.05 -4.71
CA LEU A 110 -8.00 -2.17 -3.73
C LEU A 110 -9.48 -2.01 -4.04
N PHE A 111 -10.34 -2.13 -3.03
CA PHE A 111 -11.78 -2.17 -3.21
C PHE A 111 -12.35 -0.77 -3.44
N CYS A 112 -12.87 -0.49 -4.63
CA CYS A 112 -13.17 0.86 -5.09
C CYS A 112 -14.40 1.52 -4.44
N MET A 113 -15.04 0.91 -3.44
CA MET A 113 -16.28 1.42 -2.82
C MET A 113 -16.28 1.40 -1.28
N PRO A 114 -15.38 2.13 -0.60
CA PRO A 114 -15.36 2.15 0.86
C PRO A 114 -16.64 2.70 1.50
N SER A 115 -17.47 3.50 0.79
CA SER A 115 -18.80 3.88 1.30
C SER A 115 -19.72 2.68 1.54
N PHE A 116 -19.57 1.60 0.75
CA PHE A 116 -20.30 0.36 0.97
C PHE A 116 -19.90 -0.27 2.32
N CYS A 117 -18.60 -0.29 2.65
CA CYS A 117 -18.15 -0.77 3.95
C CYS A 117 -18.71 0.09 5.08
N LEU A 118 -18.70 1.42 4.92
CA LEU A 118 -19.25 2.36 5.91
C LEU A 118 -20.73 2.10 6.21
N LEU A 119 -21.54 1.81 5.18
CA LEU A 119 -22.96 1.50 5.33
C LEU A 119 -23.24 0.16 6.02
N ASN A 120 -22.29 -0.78 5.97
CA ASN A 120 -22.42 -2.11 6.58
C ASN A 120 -21.64 -2.23 7.90
N LEU A 121 -21.27 -1.10 8.52
CA LEU A 121 -20.71 -1.08 9.87
C LEU A 121 -21.76 -1.15 10.97
N ASP A 122 -23.03 -0.89 10.67
CA ASP A 122 -24.10 -0.98 11.66
C ASP A 122 -24.60 -2.43 11.75
N ASN A 123 -24.89 -2.89 12.98
CA ASN A 123 -25.14 -4.30 13.38
C ASN A 123 -26.44 -4.95 12.84
N ASN A 124 -26.93 -4.57 11.67
CA ASN A 124 -28.24 -5.03 11.20
C ASN A 124 -28.37 -5.06 9.68
N THR A 125 -27.26 -5.24 8.98
CA THR A 125 -27.30 -5.33 7.52
C THR A 125 -27.38 -6.80 7.07
N PRO A 126 -28.12 -7.11 5.99
CA PRO A 126 -28.13 -8.47 5.44
C PRO A 126 -26.74 -8.97 5.05
N CYS A 127 -25.84 -8.06 4.62
CA CYS A 127 -24.47 -8.41 4.29
C CYS A 127 -23.65 -8.83 5.52
N GLU A 128 -23.87 -8.20 6.66
CA GLU A 128 -23.24 -8.60 7.91
C GLU A 128 -23.73 -9.98 8.37
N SER A 129 -25.03 -10.28 8.26
CA SER A 129 -25.56 -11.61 8.54
C SER A 129 -24.90 -12.68 7.67
N ILE A 130 -24.78 -12.42 6.36
CA ILE A 130 -24.13 -13.36 5.43
C ILE A 130 -22.66 -13.58 5.80
N LEU A 131 -21.94 -12.53 6.23
CA LEU A 131 -20.56 -12.65 6.65
C LEU A 131 -20.43 -13.40 7.97
N ASN A 132 -21.28 -13.10 8.96
CA ASN A 132 -21.31 -13.84 10.22
C ASN A 132 -21.57 -15.33 9.93
N ASP A 133 -22.57 -15.67 9.11
CA ASP A 133 -22.85 -17.05 8.72
C ASP A 133 -21.69 -17.72 7.96
N PHE A 134 -20.91 -16.94 7.19
CA PHE A 134 -19.73 -17.43 6.49
C PHE A 134 -18.57 -17.76 7.44
N TYR A 135 -18.40 -16.95 8.50
CA TYR A 135 -17.30 -17.05 9.46
C TYR A 135 -17.66 -17.74 10.79
N ASP A 136 -18.93 -18.02 11.07
CA ASP A 136 -19.45 -18.76 12.24
C ASP A 136 -19.11 -20.26 12.22
N ASP A 137 -18.29 -20.70 11.26
CA ASP A 137 -17.68 -22.02 11.28
C ASP A 137 -16.76 -22.13 12.51
N PRO A 138 -16.99 -23.05 13.46
CA PRO A 138 -16.26 -23.15 14.72
C PRO A 138 -14.75 -23.41 14.56
N VAL A 139 -14.30 -23.72 13.34
CA VAL A 139 -12.89 -23.92 12.97
C VAL A 139 -12.18 -22.58 12.65
N LEU A 140 -12.91 -21.52 12.27
CA LEU A 140 -12.35 -20.33 11.59
C LEU A 140 -12.35 -19.03 12.42
N SER A 141 -12.87 -19.01 13.65
CA SER A 141 -12.91 -17.76 14.44
C SER A 141 -12.86 -17.94 15.97
N PRO A 142 -11.86 -17.35 16.66
CA PRO A 142 -11.95 -17.11 18.09
C PRO A 142 -12.92 -15.94 18.34
N ARG A 143 -14.06 -16.23 18.98
CA ARG A 143 -15.11 -15.29 19.36
C ARG A 143 -14.60 -14.10 20.19
N ILE A 144 -14.19 -13.00 19.55
CA ILE A 144 -13.98 -11.72 20.25
C ILE A 144 -14.30 -10.55 19.30
N LEU A 145 -15.53 -10.02 19.35
CA LEU A 145 -15.91 -8.68 19.83
C LEU A 145 -17.27 -8.27 19.26
N SER A 146 -18.16 -7.80 20.12
CA SER A 146 -19.46 -7.23 19.74
C SER A 146 -19.31 -6.01 18.83
N SER A 147 -20.23 -5.91 17.87
CA SER A 147 -20.50 -4.84 16.90
C SER A 147 -19.69 -4.83 15.60
N ALA A 148 -20.43 -5.00 14.49
CA ALA A 148 -20.06 -5.01 13.08
C ALA A 148 -19.14 -6.17 12.70
N HIS A 149 -19.37 -6.80 11.54
CA HIS A 149 -18.41 -7.78 11.05
C HIS A 149 -17.02 -7.10 10.90
N PRO A 150 -15.98 -7.57 11.60
CA PRO A 150 -14.66 -6.91 11.72
C PRO A 150 -14.02 -6.59 10.36
N LEU A 151 -14.29 -7.41 9.34
CA LEU A 151 -13.79 -7.22 7.97
C LEU A 151 -14.11 -5.83 7.38
N PHE A 152 -15.31 -5.28 7.54
CA PHE A 152 -15.64 -3.96 6.97
C PHE A 152 -14.83 -2.84 7.61
N LYS A 153 -14.66 -2.94 8.93
CA LYS A 153 -13.82 -2.04 9.71
C LYS A 153 -12.36 -2.15 9.27
N GLU A 154 -11.86 -3.36 9.05
CA GLU A 154 -10.49 -3.58 8.56
C GLU A 154 -10.25 -3.01 7.16
N ILE A 155 -11.19 -3.19 6.23
CA ILE A 155 -11.09 -2.61 4.87
C ILE A 155 -10.98 -1.09 4.96
N LEU A 156 -11.79 -0.46 5.81
CA LEU A 156 -11.73 0.98 6.01
C LEU A 156 -10.41 1.42 6.70
N LEU A 157 -9.88 0.58 7.60
CA LEU A 157 -8.63 0.83 8.28
C LEU A 157 -7.42 0.67 7.35
N SER A 158 -7.48 -0.22 6.38
CA SER A 158 -6.41 -0.43 5.39
C SER A 158 -6.21 0.82 4.52
N TYR A 159 -7.28 1.55 4.17
CA TYR A 159 -7.18 2.83 3.47
C TYR A 159 -6.41 3.87 4.29
N ARG A 160 -6.62 3.88 5.61
CA ARG A 160 -5.87 4.75 6.50
C ARG A 160 -4.38 4.37 6.53
N LEU A 161 -4.08 3.08 6.64
CA LEU A 161 -2.72 2.53 6.61
C LEU A 161 -2.00 2.88 5.29
N ILE A 162 -2.68 2.78 4.15
CA ILE A 162 -2.08 2.95 2.82
C ILE A 162 -1.95 4.44 2.43
N PHE A 163 -2.94 5.28 2.75
CA PHE A 163 -3.02 6.65 2.21
C PHE A 163 -2.91 7.77 3.25
N ALA A 164 -3.44 7.59 4.46
CA ALA A 164 -3.74 8.73 5.33
C ALA A 164 -2.50 9.35 6.00
N ASP A 165 -1.44 8.58 6.23
CA ASP A 165 -0.27 9.09 6.96
C ASP A 165 0.72 9.87 6.07
N ASP A 166 0.78 9.58 4.76
CA ASP A 166 1.83 10.10 3.88
C ASP A 166 1.35 11.16 2.87
N SER A 167 2.11 12.24 2.72
CA SER A 167 1.76 13.34 1.79
C SER A 167 2.00 12.99 0.32
N GLN A 168 2.98 12.14 0.03
CA GLN A 168 3.23 11.66 -1.33
C GLN A 168 2.15 10.66 -1.75
N ALA A 169 1.72 9.77 -0.84
CA ALA A 169 0.60 8.86 -1.07
C ALA A 169 -0.66 9.64 -1.50
N ARG A 170 -1.02 10.70 -0.78
CA ARG A 170 -2.11 11.61 -1.15
C ARG A 170 -1.89 12.28 -2.51
N SER A 171 -0.66 12.73 -2.80
CA SER A 171 -0.35 13.35 -4.10
C SER A 171 -0.51 12.36 -5.26
N ILE A 172 -0.05 11.12 -5.09
CA ILE A 172 -0.20 10.06 -6.10
C ILE A 172 -1.68 9.73 -6.29
N PHE A 173 -2.46 9.68 -5.20
CA PHE A 173 -3.90 9.48 -5.28
C PHE A 173 -4.58 10.53 -6.16
N HIS A 174 -4.36 11.82 -5.88
CA HIS A 174 -4.97 12.90 -6.66
C HIS A 174 -4.52 12.94 -8.13
N LYS A 175 -3.24 12.61 -8.40
CA LYS A 175 -2.67 12.71 -9.75
C LYS A 175 -3.03 11.54 -10.67
N LYS A 176 -3.22 10.34 -10.11
CA LYS A 176 -3.33 9.10 -10.92
C LYS A 176 -4.43 8.17 -10.43
N GLU A 177 -4.45 7.83 -9.15
CA GLU A 177 -5.31 6.75 -8.66
C GLU A 177 -6.78 7.15 -8.55
N LYS A 178 -7.09 8.43 -8.31
CA LYS A 178 -8.47 8.94 -8.28
C LYS A 178 -9.21 8.67 -9.59
N GLU A 179 -8.55 8.93 -10.71
CA GLU A 179 -9.12 8.66 -12.03
C GLU A 179 -9.20 7.16 -12.32
N SER A 180 -8.18 6.41 -11.94
CA SER A 180 -8.15 4.94 -12.09
C SER A 180 -9.28 4.26 -11.31
N ALA A 181 -9.57 4.74 -10.10
CA ALA A 181 -10.69 4.28 -9.28
C ALA A 181 -12.05 4.63 -9.90
N ARG A 182 -12.18 5.84 -10.48
CA ARG A 182 -13.39 6.28 -11.17
C ARG A 182 -13.70 5.41 -12.39
N ILE A 183 -12.69 5.16 -13.23
CA ILE A 183 -12.81 4.30 -14.42
C ILE A 183 -13.24 2.89 -14.02
N SER A 184 -12.57 2.30 -13.03
CA SER A 184 -12.84 0.92 -12.60
C SER A 184 -14.23 0.77 -12.00
N ARG A 185 -14.75 1.81 -11.33
CA ARG A 185 -16.12 1.83 -10.82
C ARG A 185 -17.17 1.92 -11.95
N GLY A 186 -16.89 2.69 -13.00
CA GLY A 186 -17.80 2.93 -14.12
C GLY A 186 -18.92 3.96 -13.85
N THR A 187 -18.97 4.54 -12.65
CA THR A 187 -19.93 5.59 -12.25
C THR A 187 -19.18 6.81 -11.68
N ALA A 188 -19.91 7.80 -11.15
CA ALA A 188 -19.33 9.00 -10.55
C ALA A 188 -18.28 8.68 -9.47
N THR A 189 -17.31 9.58 -9.32
CA THR A 189 -16.24 9.51 -8.31
C THR A 189 -16.84 9.29 -6.93
N GLU A 190 -16.28 8.37 -6.16
CA GLU A 190 -16.77 8.19 -4.81
C GLU A 190 -16.43 9.39 -3.91
N PRO A 191 -17.42 10.00 -3.23
CA PRO A 191 -17.15 11.07 -2.28
C PRO A 191 -16.28 10.61 -1.10
N TYR A 192 -16.43 9.36 -0.65
CA TYR A 192 -15.77 8.89 0.58
C TYR A 192 -14.30 8.50 0.36
N LEU A 193 -13.92 8.09 -0.85
CA LEU A 193 -12.56 7.74 -1.23
C LEU A 193 -11.67 8.97 -1.24
N ASP A 194 -12.19 10.12 -1.66
CA ASP A 194 -11.47 11.40 -1.61
C ASP A 194 -11.19 11.80 -0.15
N LYS A 195 -12.16 11.56 0.74
CA LYS A 195 -12.01 11.80 2.17
C LYS A 195 -11.00 10.85 2.82
N LEU A 196 -10.96 9.58 2.43
CA LEU A 196 -10.05 8.58 2.98
C LEU A 196 -8.62 8.70 2.45
N CYS A 197 -8.48 8.96 1.15
CA CYS A 197 -7.20 8.86 0.44
C CYS A 197 -6.59 10.21 0.09
N GLY A 198 -7.39 11.27 -0.01
CA GLY A 198 -7.00 12.54 -0.59
C GLY A 198 -6.91 13.70 0.40
N GLU A 199 -7.73 13.69 1.46
CA GLU A 199 -7.75 14.77 2.44
C GLU A 199 -6.60 14.66 3.45
N LYS A 200 -5.98 15.79 3.78
CA LYS A 200 -5.06 15.86 4.92
C LYS A 200 -5.90 15.79 6.20
N PRO A 201 -5.59 14.90 7.14
CA PRO A 201 -6.29 14.88 8.43
C PRO A 201 -6.11 16.24 9.13
N ARG A 202 -7.21 16.97 9.37
CA ARG A 202 -7.21 18.35 9.92
C ARG A 202 -6.71 18.42 11.37
N TYR A 203 -6.99 17.39 12.16
CA TYR A 203 -6.34 17.07 13.44
C TYR A 203 -5.73 15.67 13.33
N LYS A 204 -5.18 15.02 14.37
CA LYS A 204 -4.91 13.57 14.31
C LYS A 204 -6.24 12.84 14.12
N SER A 205 -6.75 12.82 12.90
CA SER A 205 -8.19 12.86 12.66
C SER A 205 -8.71 11.46 12.89
N TYR A 206 -9.40 11.35 14.02
CA TYR A 206 -10.43 10.37 14.27
C TYR A 206 -11.32 10.33 13.03
N LEU A 207 -11.23 9.25 12.25
CA LEU A 207 -12.45 8.81 11.59
C LEU A 207 -13.39 8.49 12.75
N PRO A 208 -14.58 9.11 12.88
CA PRO A 208 -15.49 8.85 13.99
C PRO A 208 -15.70 7.35 14.21
N THR A 209 -15.69 6.61 13.11
CA THR A 209 -15.71 5.15 12.99
C THR A 209 -14.65 4.41 13.83
N PHE A 210 -13.45 4.96 14.04
CA PHE A 210 -12.31 4.23 14.60
C PHE A 210 -11.83 4.74 15.96
N GLY A 211 -12.16 5.98 16.35
CA GLY A 211 -11.84 6.50 17.69
C GLY A 211 -10.35 6.58 18.05
N SER A 212 -9.42 6.36 17.11
CA SER A 212 -7.98 6.24 17.38
C SER A 212 -7.10 7.27 16.63
N PRO A 213 -5.96 7.70 17.21
CA PRO A 213 -5.00 8.60 16.56
C PRO A 213 -4.23 7.91 15.42
N LEU A 214 -3.55 8.68 14.56
CA LEU A 214 -2.65 8.09 13.56
C LEU A 214 -1.48 7.42 14.29
N THR A 215 -1.17 6.18 13.91
CA THR A 215 -0.13 5.36 14.51
C THR A 215 0.94 5.05 13.48
N VAL A 216 2.18 4.88 13.92
CA VAL A 216 3.31 4.50 13.06
C VAL A 216 3.29 3.00 12.75
N SER A 217 2.60 2.23 13.58
CA SER A 217 2.38 0.80 13.43
C SER A 217 0.97 0.39 13.84
N TYR A 218 0.55 -0.76 13.34
CA TYR A 218 -0.73 -1.42 13.65
C TYR A 218 -0.46 -2.84 14.14
N SER A 219 -1.32 -3.36 15.01
CA SER A 219 -1.23 -4.76 15.46
C SER A 219 -1.98 -5.66 14.49
N LYS A 220 -1.33 -6.74 14.01
CA LYS A 220 -1.96 -7.74 13.12
C LYS A 220 -3.19 -8.34 13.80
N SER A 221 -3.03 -8.80 15.03
CA SER A 221 -4.08 -9.52 15.77
C SER A 221 -5.22 -8.62 16.23
N ARG A 222 -4.94 -7.36 16.59
CA ARG A 222 -5.94 -6.43 17.14
C ARG A 222 -6.63 -5.58 16.09
N ASP A 223 -5.87 -5.08 15.12
CA ASP A 223 -6.37 -4.11 14.14
C ASP A 223 -6.78 -4.75 12.82
N PHE A 224 -6.18 -5.90 12.46
CA PHE A 224 -6.40 -6.59 11.18
C PHE A 224 -6.54 -8.12 11.30
N PRO A 225 -7.39 -8.70 12.17
CA PRO A 225 -7.47 -10.14 12.35
C PRO A 225 -7.71 -10.95 11.06
N TYR A 226 -8.43 -10.40 10.06
CA TYR A 226 -8.68 -11.08 8.78
C TYR A 226 -7.66 -10.68 7.70
N LEU A 227 -7.38 -9.38 7.53
CA LEU A 227 -6.48 -8.87 6.49
C LEU A 227 -4.99 -8.96 6.85
N ALA A 228 -4.64 -9.39 8.07
CA ALA A 228 -3.26 -9.51 8.52
C ALA A 228 -2.40 -10.37 7.59
N GLY A 229 -2.88 -11.52 7.12
CA GLY A 229 -2.12 -12.39 6.23
C GLY A 229 -1.71 -11.67 4.94
N ARG A 230 -2.67 -11.01 4.29
CA ARG A 230 -2.45 -10.25 3.05
C ARG A 230 -1.52 -9.05 3.25
N LEU A 231 -1.65 -8.34 4.38
CA LEU A 231 -0.77 -7.21 4.73
C LEU A 231 0.64 -7.67 5.09
N SER A 232 0.79 -8.83 5.72
CA SER A 232 2.08 -9.42 6.10
C SER A 232 2.85 -9.88 4.86
N ASP A 233 2.17 -10.49 3.89
CA ASP A 233 2.77 -10.86 2.60
C ASP A 233 3.26 -9.63 1.84
N LEU A 234 2.46 -8.55 1.84
CA LEU A 234 2.82 -7.28 1.23
C LEU A 234 4.02 -6.63 1.96
N GLN A 235 4.02 -6.61 3.29
CA GLN A 235 5.13 -6.08 4.09
C GLN A 235 6.43 -6.87 3.85
N SER A 236 6.33 -8.20 3.85
CA SER A 236 7.45 -9.11 3.60
C SER A 236 8.04 -8.90 2.21
N TYR A 237 7.17 -8.75 1.19
CA TYR A 237 7.60 -8.40 -0.16
C TYR A 237 8.36 -7.08 -0.18
N ILE A 238 7.85 -6.02 0.45
CA ILE A 238 8.52 -4.71 0.49
C ILE A 238 9.83 -4.75 1.27
N ARG A 239 9.91 -5.49 2.37
CA ARG A 239 11.14 -5.67 3.15
C ARG A 239 12.20 -6.44 2.36
N ALA A 240 11.80 -7.43 1.58
CA ALA A 240 12.69 -8.17 0.69
C ALA A 240 13.26 -7.30 -0.46
N GLN A 241 12.57 -6.23 -0.86
CA GLN A 241 13.10 -5.27 -1.83
C GLN A 241 14.18 -4.40 -1.16
N GLN A 242 15.45 -4.74 -1.39
CA GLN A 242 16.56 -3.86 -1.00
C GLN A 242 16.53 -2.57 -1.83
N PRO A 243 16.77 -1.40 -1.21
CA PRO A 243 16.91 -0.13 -1.93
C PRO A 243 18.26 -0.07 -2.66
N ASN A 244 18.48 -0.92 -3.66
CA ASN A 244 19.75 -1.00 -4.41
C ASN A 244 19.95 0.16 -5.41
N ARG A 245 19.20 1.25 -5.25
CA ARG A 245 19.22 2.41 -6.15
C ARG A 245 19.33 3.67 -5.30
N LEU A 246 20.23 4.59 -5.68
CA LEU A 246 20.33 5.92 -5.04
C LEU A 246 18.99 6.67 -5.06
N THR A 247 18.18 6.43 -6.11
CA THR A 247 16.81 6.94 -6.17
C THR A 247 15.90 6.34 -5.09
N ALA A 248 16.14 5.09 -4.67
CA ALA A 248 15.39 4.49 -3.58
C ALA A 248 15.76 5.16 -2.25
N LEU A 249 17.06 5.38 -1.96
CA LEU A 249 17.49 6.14 -0.76
C LEU A 249 16.94 7.58 -0.74
N TRP A 250 16.80 8.20 -1.91
CA TRP A 250 16.20 9.53 -2.03
C TRP A 250 14.74 9.59 -1.54
N TYR A 251 13.96 8.55 -1.86
CA TYR A 251 12.54 8.46 -1.52
C TYR A 251 12.25 7.65 -0.24
N ASP A 252 13.19 6.84 0.24
CA ASP A 252 13.04 5.97 1.41
C ASP A 252 13.06 6.80 2.70
N ARG A 253 11.86 7.17 3.17
CA ARG A 253 11.66 7.85 4.47
C ARG A 253 11.47 6.88 5.64
N ARG A 254 11.53 5.56 5.40
CA ARG A 254 11.27 4.55 6.43
C ARG A 254 12.37 4.54 7.48
N ASN A 255 13.61 4.79 7.08
CA ASN A 255 14.75 4.96 7.97
C ASN A 255 15.23 6.41 7.94
N LEU A 256 14.65 7.26 8.80
CA LEU A 256 15.01 8.68 8.88
C LEU A 256 16.52 8.88 9.06
N LEU A 257 17.19 8.00 9.82
CA LEU A 257 18.63 8.10 10.06
C LEU A 257 19.45 7.86 8.78
N SER A 258 19.07 6.85 7.99
CA SER A 258 19.71 6.58 6.69
C SER A 258 19.43 7.70 5.68
N TRP A 259 18.23 8.28 5.72
CA TRP A 259 17.87 9.42 4.88
C TRP A 259 18.71 10.65 5.22
N TYR A 260 18.84 11.01 6.50
CA TYR A 260 19.67 12.14 6.93
C TYR A 260 21.14 11.94 6.57
N THR A 261 21.72 10.78 6.86
CA THR A 261 23.13 10.50 6.53
C THR A 261 23.40 10.60 5.03
N PHE A 262 22.50 10.10 4.18
CA PHE A 262 22.59 10.27 2.73
C PHE A 262 22.62 11.76 2.33
N TRP A 263 21.69 12.57 2.85
CA TRP A 263 21.65 14.01 2.55
C TRP A 263 22.84 14.79 3.10
N THR A 264 23.30 14.44 4.30
CA THR A 264 24.50 15.00 4.92
C THR A 264 25.71 14.75 4.03
N VAL A 265 25.95 13.49 3.63
CA VAL A 265 27.07 13.13 2.76
C VAL A 265 26.96 13.83 1.40
N LEU A 266 25.76 13.92 0.82
CA LEU A 266 25.52 14.62 -0.44
C LEU A 266 25.91 16.11 -0.34
N VAL A 267 25.44 16.81 0.69
CA VAL A 267 25.70 18.24 0.88
C VAL A 267 27.17 18.50 1.18
N PHE A 268 27.76 17.78 2.14
CA PHE A 268 29.17 17.94 2.49
C PHE A 268 30.10 17.56 1.32
N GLY A 269 29.73 16.54 0.54
CA GLY A 269 30.46 16.17 -0.67
C GLY A 269 30.43 17.28 -1.72
N VAL A 270 29.26 17.85 -2.02
CA VAL A 270 29.14 18.95 -2.99
C VAL A 270 29.88 20.20 -2.54
N VAL A 271 29.77 20.57 -1.26
CA VAL A 271 30.48 21.73 -0.68
C VAL A 271 32.01 21.50 -0.69
N GLY A 272 32.46 20.30 -0.35
CA GLY A 272 33.88 19.94 -0.36
C GLY A 272 34.48 20.02 -1.77
N ILE A 273 33.80 19.43 -2.75
CA ILE A 273 34.25 19.46 -4.16
C ILE A 273 34.29 20.90 -4.68
N SER A 274 33.26 21.69 -4.43
CA SER A 274 33.22 23.09 -4.88
C SER A 274 34.30 23.95 -4.23
N CYS A 275 34.55 23.78 -2.92
CA CYS A 275 35.66 24.44 -2.23
C CYS A 275 37.03 24.02 -2.81
N SER A 276 37.23 22.73 -3.08
CA SER A 276 38.46 22.21 -3.70
C SER A 276 38.70 22.81 -5.09
N VAL A 277 37.65 22.96 -5.91
CA VAL A 277 37.76 23.59 -7.23
C VAL A 277 38.17 25.05 -7.09
N ILE A 278 37.55 25.81 -6.18
CA ILE A 278 37.90 27.22 -5.93
C ILE A 278 39.36 27.34 -5.46
N GLN A 279 39.78 26.50 -4.51
CA GLN A 279 41.16 26.48 -4.03
C GLN A 279 42.16 26.19 -5.16
N THR A 280 41.83 25.26 -6.05
CA THR A 280 42.67 24.93 -7.20
C THR A 280 42.80 26.13 -8.15
N ILE A 281 41.69 26.83 -8.44
CA ILE A 281 41.69 28.04 -9.29
C ILE A 281 42.54 29.15 -8.65
N LEU A 282 42.34 29.41 -7.35
CA LEU A 282 43.12 30.43 -6.63
C LEU A 282 44.61 30.08 -6.63
N GLY A 283 44.97 28.81 -6.45
CA GLY A 283 46.36 28.34 -6.53
C GLY A 283 46.99 28.56 -7.90
N VAL A 284 46.24 28.31 -8.98
CA VAL A 284 46.70 28.59 -10.36
C VAL A 284 46.93 30.10 -10.57
N ILE A 285 46.03 30.95 -10.07
CA ILE A 285 46.18 32.41 -10.18
C ILE A 285 47.44 32.88 -9.43
N GLN A 286 47.63 32.40 -8.19
CA GLN A 286 48.78 32.77 -7.37
C GLN A 286 50.12 32.34 -8.00
N THR A 287 50.18 31.14 -8.57
CA THR A 287 51.40 30.65 -9.24
C THR A 287 51.73 31.45 -10.50
N VAL A 288 50.73 31.85 -11.29
CA VAL A 288 50.94 32.72 -12.46
C VAL A 288 51.43 34.11 -12.06
N ILE A 289 50.86 34.70 -11.00
CA ILE A 289 51.31 36.00 -10.50
C ILE A 289 52.74 35.91 -9.97
N ALA A 290 53.05 34.90 -9.16
CA ALA A 290 54.38 34.68 -8.60
C ALA A 290 55.44 34.48 -9.70
N TRP A 291 55.11 33.69 -10.74
CA TRP A 291 55.98 33.50 -11.90
C TRP A 291 56.28 34.82 -12.62
N LYS A 292 55.25 35.64 -12.86
CA LYS A 292 55.43 36.97 -13.47
C LYS A 292 56.31 37.89 -12.61
N THR A 293 56.13 37.87 -11.29
CA THR A 293 56.97 38.67 -10.38
C THR A 293 58.42 38.21 -10.38
N TYR A 294 58.68 36.91 -10.44
CA TYR A 294 60.03 36.34 -10.53
C TYR A 294 60.74 36.75 -11.83
N GLN A 295 60.03 36.71 -12.96
CA GLN A 295 60.58 37.19 -14.24
C GLN A 295 60.94 38.68 -14.19
N ALA A 296 60.10 39.51 -13.57
CA ALA A 296 60.37 40.94 -13.40
C ALA A 296 61.63 41.20 -12.53
N GLN A 297 61.84 40.39 -11.49
CA GLN A 297 63.04 40.47 -10.65
C GLN A 297 64.30 40.08 -11.43
N LEU A 298 64.27 38.99 -12.21
CA LEU A 298 65.40 38.60 -13.06
C LEU A 298 65.78 39.70 -14.05
N ALA A 299 64.79 40.35 -14.68
CA ALA A 299 65.03 41.46 -15.59
C ALA A 299 65.70 42.66 -14.88
N SER A 300 65.40 42.91 -13.61
CA SER A 300 66.03 43.99 -12.83
C SER A 300 67.46 43.66 -12.38
N VAL A 301 67.80 42.38 -12.20
CA VAL A 301 69.14 41.95 -11.75
C VAL A 301 70.13 41.85 -12.92
N GLN A 302 69.65 41.60 -14.15
CA GLN A 302 70.48 41.54 -15.36
C GLN A 302 70.74 42.90 -16.03
N GLY A 303 70.22 44.01 -15.49
CA GLY A 303 70.52 45.37 -15.95
C GLY A 303 71.63 46.03 -15.12
N PRO A 304 72.89 45.90 -15.55
CA PRO A 304 73.70 47.07 -15.89
C PRO A 304 74.32 47.03 -17.30
#